data_AF-A0AB37H089-F1
#
_entry.id   AF-A0AB37H089-F1
#
_cell.length_a   1.000
_cell.length_b   1.000
_cell.length_c   1.000
_cell.angle_alpha   90.00
_cell.angle_beta   90.00
_cell.angle_gamma   90.00
#
_symmetry.space_group_name_H-M   'P 1'
#
loop_
_entity.id
_entity.type
_entity.pdbx_description
1 polymer ?
#
loop_
_entity_poly.entity_id
_entity_poly.type
_entity_poly.pdbx_seq_one_letter_code
_entity_poly.pdbx_strand_id
1 'polypeptide(L)'
;MEEKEKSDINKAEVIVLKSTISELKKKLYEQQIRAKGLYTFEEYKDMRNVLQTLRMKFAAYEEWDLYQHATDLMVSILLKNSWNSRVD
;
A
#
# COMPACT_ATOMS: atom_id res chain seq x y z
N MET A 1 -18.85 5.19 -35.82
CA MET A 1 -17.95 6.23 -35.25
C MET A 1 -17.98 6.14 -33.73
N GLU A 2 -19.16 6.07 -33.11
CA GLU A 2 -19.35 5.96 -31.65
C GLU A 2 -18.74 4.72 -30.97
N GLU A 3 -18.73 3.54 -31.62
CA GLU A 3 -18.13 2.32 -31.01
C GLU A 3 -16.61 2.40 -30.88
N LYS A 4 -15.94 3.04 -31.85
CA LYS A 4 -14.49 3.22 -31.83
C LYS A 4 -14.07 4.21 -30.74
N GLU A 5 -14.83 5.30 -30.60
CA GLU A 5 -14.61 6.32 -29.57
C GLU A 5 -14.82 5.77 -28.14
N LYS A 6 -15.88 4.97 -27.91
CA LYS A 6 -16.08 4.27 -26.63
C LYS A 6 -14.96 3.27 -26.31
N SER A 7 -14.48 2.53 -27.31
CA SER A 7 -13.35 1.61 -27.15
C SER A 7 -12.06 2.35 -26.76
N ASP A 8 -11.79 3.50 -27.38
CA ASP A 8 -10.59 4.30 -27.11
C ASP A 8 -10.64 4.93 -25.71
N ILE A 9 -11.83 5.38 -25.25
CA ILE A 9 -12.05 5.88 -23.88
C ILE A 9 -11.80 4.77 -22.85
N ASN A 10 -12.41 3.59 -23.03
CA ASN A 10 -12.21 2.45 -22.12
C ASN A 10 -10.72 2.05 -22.02
N LYS A 11 -9.99 2.12 -23.13
CA LYS A 11 -8.56 1.81 -23.15
C LYS A 11 -7.75 2.85 -22.37
N ALA A 12 -8.08 4.13 -22.48
CA ALA A 12 -7.43 5.20 -21.72
C ALA A 12 -7.67 5.04 -20.21
N GLU A 13 -8.90 4.73 -19.80
CA GLU A 13 -9.25 4.47 -18.39
C GLU A 13 -8.46 3.30 -17.80
N VAL A 14 -8.32 2.20 -18.56
CA VAL A 14 -7.51 1.05 -18.15
C VAL A 14 -6.03 1.40 -17.99
N ILE A 15 -5.48 2.26 -18.85
CA ILE A 15 -4.09 2.72 -18.74
C ILE A 15 -3.89 3.55 -17.47
N VAL A 16 -4.81 4.47 -17.18
CA VAL A 16 -4.76 5.33 -15.98
C VAL A 16 -4.91 4.50 -14.69
N LEU A 17 -5.78 3.49 -14.70
CA LEU A 17 -5.95 2.58 -13.56
C LEU A 17 -4.66 1.79 -13.30
N LYS A 18 -4.04 1.25 -14.36
CA LYS A 18 -2.77 0.53 -14.28
C LYS A 18 -1.62 1.41 -13.79
N SER A 19 -1.52 2.65 -14.25
CA SER A 19 -0.49 3.59 -13.78
C SER A 19 -0.70 3.92 -12.30
N THR A 20 -1.95 4.14 -11.89
CA THR A 20 -2.31 4.43 -10.50
C THR A 20 -1.93 3.28 -9.56
N ILE A 21 -2.29 2.04 -9.91
CA ILE A 21 -1.93 0.85 -9.11
C ILE A 21 -0.41 0.67 -9.04
N SER A 22 0.31 0.94 -10.12
CA SER A 22 1.79 0.89 -10.15
C SER A 22 2.43 1.88 -9.15
N GLU A 23 1.92 3.11 -9.07
CA GLU A 23 2.37 4.09 -8.08
C GLU A 23 2.08 3.66 -6.65
N LEU A 24 0.91 3.04 -6.40
CA LEU A 24 0.58 2.51 -5.08
C LEU A 24 1.49 1.33 -4.69
N LYS A 25 1.84 0.46 -5.63
CA LYS A 25 2.82 -0.62 -5.43
C LYS A 25 4.19 -0.07 -5.04
N LYS A 26 4.65 0.99 -5.72
CA LYS A 26 5.92 1.67 -5.37
C LYS A 26 5.89 2.22 -3.94
N LYS A 27 4.81 2.91 -3.56
CA LYS A 27 4.64 3.43 -2.20
C LYS A 27 4.63 2.33 -1.14
N LEU A 28 4.00 1.19 -1.41
CA LEU A 28 4.03 0.02 -0.52
C LEU A 28 5.46 -0.51 -0.35
N TYR A 29 6.21 -0.63 -1.45
CA TYR A 29 7.60 -1.08 -1.44
C TYR A 29 8.52 -0.14 -0.65
N GLU A 30 8.33 1.18 -0.77
CA GLU A 30 9.05 2.16 0.04
C GLU A 30 8.81 1.95 1.54
N GLN A 31 7.57 1.65 1.96
CA GLN A 31 7.28 1.34 3.36
C GLN A 31 7.92 0.03 3.79
N GLN A 32 7.97 -0.99 2.93
CA GLN A 32 8.66 -2.27 3.22
C GLN A 32 10.16 -2.07 3.44
N ILE A 33 10.81 -1.22 2.63
CA ILE A 33 12.23 -0.87 2.83
C ILE A 33 12.40 -0.15 4.16
N ARG A 34 11.60 0.89 4.39
CA ARG A 34 11.67 1.70 5.61
C ARG A 34 11.55 0.76 6.83
N ALA A 35 10.58 -0.18 6.82
CA ALA A 35 10.23 -1.07 7.94
C ALA A 35 11.38 -1.96 8.45
N LYS A 36 12.43 -2.14 7.66
CA LYS A 36 13.63 -2.90 8.07
C LYS A 36 14.47 -2.16 9.13
N GLY A 37 14.36 -0.84 9.24
CA GLY A 37 15.09 -0.02 10.20
C GLY A 37 14.71 -0.22 11.67
N LEU A 38 15.43 0.50 12.55
CA LEU A 38 15.02 0.76 13.93
C LEU A 38 13.95 1.86 13.93
N TYR A 39 12.92 1.70 14.76
CA TYR A 39 11.74 2.57 14.74
C TYR A 39 11.48 3.20 16.09
N THR A 40 11.32 4.51 16.07
CA THR A 40 10.61 5.20 17.15
C THR A 40 9.10 4.93 17.05
N PHE A 41 8.39 5.15 18.16
CA PHE A 41 6.93 5.03 18.18
C PHE A 41 6.24 5.98 17.20
N GLU A 42 6.76 7.20 17.02
CA GLU A 42 6.17 8.18 16.10
C GLU A 42 6.33 7.76 14.64
N GLU A 43 7.51 7.25 14.27
CA GLU A 43 7.74 6.73 12.91
C GLU A 43 6.86 5.52 12.59
N TYR A 44 6.55 4.69 13.59
CA TYR A 44 5.56 3.61 13.45
C TYR A 44 4.17 4.16 13.18
N LYS A 45 3.72 5.17 13.96
CA LYS A 45 2.40 5.78 13.79
C LYS A 45 2.24 6.40 12.39
N ASP A 46 3.26 7.07 11.89
CA ASP A 46 3.30 7.61 10.53
C ASP A 46 3.17 6.51 9.48
N MET A 47 3.98 5.45 9.60
CA MET A 47 3.91 4.32 8.66
C MET A 47 2.54 3.64 8.70
N ARG A 48 1.96 3.46 9.90
CA ARG A 48 0.63 2.87 10.08
C ARG A 48 -0.43 3.65 9.30
N ASN A 49 -0.37 4.99 9.34
CA ASN A 49 -1.31 5.86 8.63
C ASN A 49 -1.17 5.72 7.10
N VAL A 50 0.07 5.65 6.61
CA VAL A 50 0.35 5.41 5.18
C VAL A 50 -0.18 4.05 4.74
N LEU A 51 0.10 2.98 5.51
CA LEU A 51 -0.36 1.62 5.18
C LEU A 51 -1.88 1.48 5.25
N GLN A 52 -2.55 2.14 6.21
CA GLN A 52 -4.01 2.20 6.26
C GLN A 52 -4.58 2.87 5.00
N THR A 53 -3.97 3.95 4.54
CA THR A 53 -4.38 4.63 3.30
C THR A 53 -4.18 3.74 2.07
N LEU A 54 -3.04 3.02 1.99
CA LEU A 54 -2.77 2.08 0.91
C LEU A 54 -3.80 0.93 0.87
N ARG A 55 -4.14 0.35 2.02
CA ARG A 55 -5.18 -0.69 2.12
C ARG A 55 -6.52 -0.23 1.55
N MET A 56 -7.00 0.96 1.95
CA MET A 56 -8.27 1.48 1.43
C MET A 56 -8.24 1.66 -0.10
N LYS A 57 -7.11 2.12 -0.64
CA LYS A 57 -6.94 2.27 -2.10
C LYS A 57 -6.89 0.92 -2.81
N PHE A 58 -6.15 -0.06 -2.29
CA PHE A 58 -6.12 -1.40 -2.89
C PHE A 58 -7.48 -2.08 -2.85
N ALA A 59 -8.24 -1.94 -1.75
CA ALA A 59 -9.61 -2.45 -1.68
C ALA A 59 -10.55 -1.79 -2.70
N ALA A 60 -10.41 -0.47 -2.93
CA ALA A 60 -11.17 0.23 -3.96
C ALA A 60 -10.87 -0.24 -5.39
N TYR A 61 -9.71 -0.85 -5.63
CA TYR A 61 -9.32 -1.46 -6.89
C TYR A 61 -9.42 -3.00 -6.89
N GLU A 62 -9.99 -3.60 -5.84
CA GLU A 62 -10.10 -5.07 -5.66
C GLU A 62 -8.73 -5.80 -5.68
N GLU A 63 -7.63 -5.10 -5.37
CA GLU A 63 -6.28 -5.65 -5.31
C GLU A 63 -6.03 -6.29 -3.92
N TRP A 64 -6.70 -7.41 -3.64
CA TRP A 64 -6.72 -8.04 -2.32
C TRP A 64 -5.36 -8.54 -1.82
N ASP A 65 -4.50 -9.03 -2.71
CA ASP A 65 -3.14 -9.46 -2.34
C ASP A 65 -2.31 -8.27 -1.83
N LEU A 66 -2.45 -7.10 -2.46
CA LEU A 66 -1.76 -5.87 -2.04
C LEU A 66 -2.34 -5.31 -0.74
N TYR A 67 -3.67 -5.41 -0.58
CA TYR A 67 -4.33 -5.11 0.69
C TYR A 67 -3.77 -5.97 1.82
N GLN A 68 -3.61 -7.28 1.59
CA GLN A 68 -3.09 -8.21 2.58
C GLN A 68 -1.62 -7.89 2.90
N HIS A 69 -0.77 -7.66 1.89
CA HIS A 69 0.62 -7.26 2.10
C HIS A 69 0.78 -6.00 2.95
N ALA A 70 -0.07 -4.98 2.74
CA ALA A 70 -0.05 -3.78 3.57
C ALA A 70 -0.50 -4.08 5.01
N THR A 71 -1.42 -5.01 5.21
CA THR A 71 -1.87 -5.48 6.53
C THR A 71 -0.78 -6.24 7.26
N ASP A 72 -0.12 -7.18 6.57
CA ASP A 72 0.96 -8.00 7.13
C ASP A 72 2.13 -7.13 7.57
N LEU A 73 2.45 -6.10 6.78
CA LEU A 73 3.50 -5.15 7.15
C LEU A 73 3.15 -4.39 8.45
N MET A 74 1.91 -3.91 8.59
CA MET A 74 1.46 -3.26 9.84
C MET A 74 1.60 -4.18 11.06
N VAL A 75 1.17 -5.44 10.93
CA VAL A 75 1.22 -6.43 12.01
C VAL A 75 2.66 -6.79 12.36
N SER A 76 3.53 -7.00 11.36
CA SER A 76 4.92 -7.36 11.60
C SER A 76 5.67 -6.30 12.42
N ILE A 77 5.39 -5.01 12.18
CA ILE A 77 6.02 -3.91 12.92
C ILE A 77 5.47 -3.80 14.34
N LEU A 78 4.16 -3.98 14.53
CA LEU A 78 3.56 -4.04 15.86
C LEU A 78 4.20 -5.14 16.71
N LEU A 79 4.38 -6.33 16.13
CA LEU A 79 5.00 -7.47 16.80
C LEU A 79 6.49 -7.22 17.09
N LYS A 80 7.23 -6.63 16.15
CA LYS A 80 8.65 -6.25 16.34
C LYS A 80 8.80 -5.25 17.49
N ASN A 81 7.96 -4.21 17.54
CA ASN A 81 7.98 -3.21 18.60
C ASN A 81 7.56 -3.80 19.96
N SER A 82 6.52 -4.64 19.99
CA SER A 82 6.11 -5.33 21.22
C SER A 82 7.20 -6.27 21.76
N TRP A 83 8.02 -6.85 20.89
CA TRP A 83 9.14 -7.69 21.31
C TRP A 83 10.26 -6.83 21.90
N ASN A 84 10.65 -5.76 21.22
CA ASN A 84 11.70 -4.84 21.68
C ASN A 84 11.37 -4.22 23.05
N SER A 85 10.14 -3.77 23.27
CA SER A 85 9.72 -3.19 24.57
C SER A 85 9.66 -4.19 25.73
N ARG A 86 9.85 -5.49 25.49
CA ARG A 86 9.95 -6.52 26.55
C ARG A 86 11.39 -6.89 26.92
N VAL A 87 12.37 -6.44 26.13
CA VAL A 87 13.80 -6.76 26.33
C VAL A 87 14.59 -5.58 26.91
N ASP A 88 13.98 -4.40 26.95
CA ASP A 88 14.44 -3.23 27.74
C ASP A 88 13.79 -3.26 29.15
#